data_AF-A0A3D4AXT5-F1
#
_entry.id   AF-A0A3D4AXT5-F1
#
_cell.length_a   1.000
_cell.length_b   1.000
_cell.length_c   1.000
_cell.angle_alpha   90.00
_cell.angle_beta   90.00
_cell.angle_gamma   90.00
#
_symmetry.space_group_name_H-M   'P 1'
#
loop_
_entity.id
_entity.type
_entity.pdbx_description
1 polymer ?
#
loop_
_entity_poly.entity_id
_entity_poly.type
_entity_poly.pdbx_seq_one_letter_code
_entity_poly.pdbx_strand_id
1 'polypeptide(L)'
;MDIFTAEHISPLISLLLILLAGFTSFVSAAFGAGGGLMLLVVMASVMPMAVVVPVHGLVQLGSNANRLLLSIVHLDKPMLL
;
A
#
# COMPACT_ATOMS: atom_id res chain seq x y z
N MET A 1 -19.30 -14.51 -8.89
CA MET A 1 -19.02 -13.35 -7.99
C MET A 1 -17.88 -13.78 -7.08
N ASP A 2 -16.76 -14.17 -7.70
CA ASP A 2 -15.72 -15.01 -7.08
C ASP A 2 -14.42 -14.20 -6.82
N ILE A 3 -14.49 -12.88 -7.02
CA ILE A 3 -13.41 -11.93 -6.75
C ILE A 3 -13.14 -11.77 -5.24
N PHE A 4 -14.13 -12.04 -4.39
CA PHE A 4 -14.01 -11.91 -2.93
C PHE A 4 -13.98 -13.24 -2.18
N THR A 5 -14.13 -14.37 -2.86
CA THR A 5 -13.94 -15.70 -2.27
C THR A 5 -12.45 -16.04 -2.26
N ALA A 6 -11.65 -15.21 -1.59
CA ALA A 6 -10.27 -15.53 -1.26
C ALA A 6 -10.27 -16.56 -0.11
N GLU A 7 -10.55 -17.83 -0.43
CA GLU A 7 -10.49 -18.91 0.57
C GLU A 7 -9.06 -19.22 1.08
N HIS A 8 -8.01 -18.45 0.74
CA HIS A 8 -6.64 -18.98 0.78
C HIS A 8 -5.54 -18.10 1.39
N ILE A 9 -5.86 -17.05 2.17
CA ILE A 9 -4.82 -16.35 2.95
C ILE A 9 -5.06 -16.53 4.46
N SER A 10 -4.15 -17.27 5.10
CA SER A 10 -4.16 -17.49 6.55
C SER A 10 -4.19 -16.14 7.29
N PRO A 11 -4.95 -16.01 8.40
CA PRO A 11 -4.98 -14.79 9.22
C PRO A 11 -3.60 -14.27 9.60
N LEU A 12 -2.63 -15.18 9.81
CA LEU A 12 -1.25 -14.83 10.08
C LEU A 12 -0.61 -14.07 8.91
N ILE A 13 -0.80 -14.54 7.67
CA ILE A 13 -0.27 -13.89 6.47
C ILE A 13 -0.93 -12.52 6.29
N SER A 14 -2.25 -12.42 6.52
CA SER A 14 -2.97 -11.15 6.47
C SER A 14 -2.39 -10.13 7.47
N LEU A 15 -2.13 -10.55 8.71
CA LEU A 15 -1.49 -9.70 9.71
C LEU A 15 -0.09 -9.26 9.28
N LEU A 16 0.72 -10.17 8.75
CA LEU A 16 2.05 -9.86 8.24
C LEU A 16 2.01 -8.87 7.08
N LEU A 17 1.06 -9.01 6.14
CA LEU A 17 0.88 -8.08 5.04
C LEU A 17 0.46 -6.69 5.53
N ILE A 18 -0.36 -6.60 6.56
CA ILE A 18 -0.75 -5.32 7.19
C ILE A 18 0.47 -4.65 7.83
N LEU A 19 1.26 -5.39 8.61
CA LEU A 19 2.48 -4.87 9.23
C LEU A 19 3.49 -4.43 8.18
N LEU A 20 3.66 -5.24 7.13
CA LEU A 20 4.54 -4.92 6.00
C LEU A 20 4.06 -3.67 5.24
N ALA A 21 2.75 -3.50 5.02
CA ALA A 21 2.19 -2.30 4.41
C ALA A 21 2.50 -1.04 5.22
N GLY A 22 2.44 -1.12 6.56
CA GLY A 22 2.89 -0.03 7.44
C GLY A 22 4.39 0.26 7.29
N PHE A 23 5.22 -0.79 7.28
CA PHE A 23 6.66 -0.65 7.10
C PHE A 23 7.04 -0.06 5.74
N THR A 24 6.41 -0.50 4.66
CA THR A 24 6.69 0.05 3.32
C THR A 24 6.17 1.48 3.16
N SER A 25 5.10 1.85 3.86
CA SER A 25 4.67 3.25 3.98
C SER A 25 5.75 4.10 4.66
N PHE A 26 6.31 3.62 5.78
CA PHE A 26 7.44 4.27 6.45
C PHE A 26 8.65 4.43 5.52
N VAL A 27 9.05 3.38 4.79
CA VAL A 27 10.15 3.44 3.81
C VAL A 27 9.86 4.51 2.75
N SER A 28 8.63 4.56 2.24
CA SER A 28 8.24 5.56 1.23
C SER A 28 8.28 6.98 1.79
N ALA A 29 7.91 7.18 3.05
CA ALA A 29 7.99 8.48 3.71
C ALA A 29 9.44 8.91 4.01
N ALA A 30 10.30 7.97 4.42
CA ALA A 30 11.69 8.25 4.79
C ALA A 30 12.60 8.48 3.57
N PHE A 31 12.43 7.68 2.52
CA PHE A 31 13.31 7.69 1.33
C PHE A 31 12.64 8.27 0.08
N GLY A 32 11.36 8.64 0.16
CA GLY A 32 10.60 9.24 -0.94
C GLY A 32 10.08 8.26 -2.00
N ALA A 33 10.63 7.04 -2.10
CA ALA A 33 10.22 6.04 -3.10
C ALA A 33 10.50 4.59 -2.66
N GLY A 34 10.00 3.63 -3.46
CA GLY A 34 10.40 2.21 -3.38
C GLY A 34 9.55 1.31 -2.47
N GLY A 35 8.90 1.83 -1.42
CA GLY A 35 8.09 1.00 -0.53
C GLY A 35 6.93 0.28 -1.22
N GLY A 36 6.28 0.94 -2.18
CA GLY A 36 5.25 0.32 -3.02
C GLY A 36 5.75 -0.91 -3.78
N LEU A 37 6.94 -0.81 -4.39
CA LEU A 37 7.56 -1.93 -5.11
C LEU A 37 7.90 -3.08 -4.16
N MET A 38 8.42 -2.79 -2.97
CA MET A 38 8.69 -3.81 -1.95
C MET A 38 7.43 -4.59 -1.57
N LEU A 39 6.32 -3.88 -1.32
CA LEU A 39 5.05 -4.53 -1.00
C LEU A 39 4.54 -5.36 -2.19
N LEU A 40 4.64 -4.82 -3.41
CA LEU A 40 4.20 -5.50 -4.63
C LEU A 40 4.92 -6.84 -4.84
N VAL A 41 6.24 -6.87 -4.61
CA VAL A 41 7.04 -8.10 -4.72
C VAL A 41 6.61 -9.16 -3.72
N VAL A 42 6.35 -8.77 -2.46
CA VAL A 42 5.87 -9.72 -1.44
C VAL A 42 4.46 -10.19 -1.73
N MET A 43 3.57 -9.31 -2.20
CA MET A 43 2.21 -9.71 -2.57
C MET A 43 2.22 -10.70 -3.75
N ALA A 44 3.05 -10.46 -4.76
CA ALA A 44 3.17 -11.34 -5.92
C ALA A 44 3.66 -12.76 -5.59
N SER A 45 4.31 -12.97 -4.43
CA SER A 45 4.74 -14.31 -4.00
C SER A 45 3.66 -15.09 -3.23
N VAL A 46 2.58 -14.44 -2.78
CA VAL A 46 1.56 -15.06 -1.91
C VAL A 46 0.16 -15.07 -2.50
N MET A 47 -0.12 -14.30 -3.57
CA MET A 47 -1.44 -14.27 -4.20
C MET A 47 -1.37 -14.09 -5.73
N PRO A 48 -2.41 -14.50 -6.48
CA PRO A 48 -2.45 -14.34 -7.93
C PRO A 48 -2.43 -12.86 -8.35
N MET A 49 -1.77 -12.56 -9.49
CA MET A 49 -1.63 -11.17 -9.98
C MET A 49 -2.96 -10.42 -10.17
N ALA A 50 -4.04 -11.13 -10.51
CA ALA A 50 -5.39 -10.57 -10.62
C ALA A 50 -5.91 -9.98 -9.29
N VAL A 51 -5.42 -10.49 -8.15
CA VAL A 51 -5.74 -9.99 -6.79
C VAL A 51 -4.66 -9.03 -6.29
N VAL A 52 -3.40 -9.23 -6.66
CA VAL A 52 -2.28 -8.35 -6.26
C VAL A 52 -2.55 -6.90 -6.65
N VAL A 53 -2.90 -6.65 -7.92
CA VAL A 53 -3.07 -5.28 -8.44
C VAL A 53 -4.13 -4.49 -7.65
N PRO A 54 -5.38 -4.97 -7.47
CA PRO A 54 -6.38 -4.23 -6.72
C PRO A 54 -6.04 -4.08 -5.23
N VAL A 55 -5.52 -5.12 -4.57
CA VAL A 55 -5.16 -5.04 -3.14
C VAL A 55 -4.00 -4.06 -2.94
N HIS A 56 -2.99 -4.10 -3.81
CA HIS A 56 -1.86 -3.17 -3.76
C HIS A 56 -2.35 -1.74 -3.98
N GLY A 57 -3.22 -1.52 -4.97
CA GLY A 57 -3.83 -0.22 -5.23
C GLY A 57 -4.55 0.36 -4.01
N LEU A 58 -5.35 -0.45 -3.31
CA LEU A 58 -6.04 -0.02 -2.08
C LEU A 58 -5.07 0.37 -0.96
N VAL A 59 -4.03 -0.45 -0.74
CA VAL A 59 -3.00 -0.13 0.26
C VAL A 59 -2.26 1.16 -0.09
N GLN A 60 -1.95 1.37 -1.37
CA GLN A 60 -1.27 2.56 -1.85
C GLN A 60 -2.14 3.81 -1.76
N LEU A 61 -3.44 3.70 -2.03
CA LEU A 61 -4.39 4.79 -1.80
C LEU A 61 -4.36 5.21 -0.33
N GLY A 62 -4.43 4.25 0.60
CA GLY A 62 -4.33 4.54 2.04
C GLY A 62 -3.00 5.19 2.43
N SER A 63 -1.88 4.62 2.00
CA SER A 63 -0.53 5.11 2.31
C SER A 63 -0.28 6.52 1.76
N ASN A 64 -0.70 6.79 0.52
CA ASN A 64 -0.55 8.10 -0.12
C ASN A 64 -1.51 9.13 0.47
N ALA A 65 -2.74 8.73 0.79
CA ALA A 65 -3.72 9.60 1.44
C ALA A 65 -3.23 10.03 2.84
N ASN A 66 -2.65 9.12 3.62
CA ASN A 66 -2.07 9.47 4.92
C ASN A 66 -0.99 10.54 4.79
N ARG A 67 -0.07 10.40 3.82
CA ARG A 67 0.96 11.41 3.58
C ARG A 67 0.37 12.74 3.14
N LEU A 68 -0.60 12.71 2.23
CA LEU A 68 -1.31 13.90 1.78
C LEU A 68 -1.96 14.62 2.96
N LEU A 69 -2.69 13.93 3.83
CA LEU A 69 -3.36 14.52 4.98
C LEU A 69 -2.38 15.17 5.97
N LEU A 70 -1.19 14.58 6.15
CA LEU A 70 -0.14 15.13 7.01
C LEU A 70 0.58 16.33 6.35
N SER A 71 0.72 16.31 5.02
CA SER A 71 1.46 17.35 4.28
C SER A 71 0.58 18.49 3.76
N ILE A 72 -0.74 18.34 3.72
CA ILE A 72 -1.65 19.33 3.12
C ILE A 72 -1.58 20.70 3.79
N VAL A 73 -1.23 20.75 5.07
CA VAL A 73 -1.05 22.00 5.83
C VAL A 73 0.22 22.74 5.39
N HIS A 74 1.23 22.02 4.87
CA HIS A 74 2.51 22.56 4.40
C HIS A 74 2.52 22.79 2.88
N LEU A 75 1.36 22.68 2.24
CA LEU A 75 1.21 22.84 0.81
C LEU A 75 1.47 24.30 0.40
N ASP A 76 2.44 24.52 -0.49
CA ASP A 76 2.71 25.83 -1.08
C ASP A 76 1.63 26.17 -2.10
N LYS A 77 0.58 26.86 -1.65
CA LYS A 77 -0.58 27.25 -2.46
C LYS A 77 -0.20 28.11 -3.69
N PRO A 78 0.68 29.13 -3.59
CA PRO A 78 1.13 29.87 -4.76
C PRO A 78 1.85 29.03 -5.83
N MET A 79 2.45 27.89 -5.47
CA MET A 79 3.07 27.00 -6.47
C MET A 79 2.03 26.18 -7.27
N LEU A 80 0.80 26.06 -6.76
CA LEU A 80 -0.26 25.24 -7.34
C LEU A 80 -1.14 25.96 -8.37
N LEU A 81 -1.09 27.30 -8.42
CA LEU A 81 -1.92 28.16 -9.27
C LEU A 81 -1.01 29.01 -10.16
#